data_AF-A0A2N1MWF1-F1
#
_entry.id   AF-A0A2N1MWF1-F1
#
_cell.length_a   1.000
_cell.length_b   1.000
_cell.length_c   1.000
_cell.angle_alpha   90.00
_cell.angle_beta   90.00
_cell.angle_gamma   90.00
#
_symmetry.space_group_name_H-M   'P 1'
#
loop_
_entity.id
_entity.type
_entity.pdbx_description
1 polymer ?
#
loop_
_entity_poly.entity_id
_entity_poly.type
_entity_poly.pdbx_seq_one_letter_code
_entity_poly.pdbx_strand_id
1 'polypeptide(L)'
;MRFAPQGDLRRYLLRNFDNLSLPNKLGIAQTICAELEKIHSKGWVHGDLHCGNILLLNEENAFISDFGMCRPTDALESKDKLYGVIPNIAPEIIHGHPRSQAGDIYSLGIVLWELVCGVIAFADRSHDVHLIVDICDGLRPQTCHFAPPVYNDLLERCWNRDPSKRPCIKDVLNSIEFWCYHRRQTDVVIINNIIGSNLFRSNYKTISNNIRLYDKNDRFEKNGFHKCGCFDETITNQLANSQNAGYIYTLMNWKPNKPIHSEAVYSSRTFSYKSLQDEIDILLSWRKSNQKSNQSSIVK
;
A
#
# COMPACT_ATOMS: atom_id res chain seq x y z
N MET A 1 -24.69 -4.46 -5.98
CA MET A 1 -23.43 -3.68 -5.87
C MET A 1 -23.72 -2.23 -6.21
N ARG A 2 -23.04 -1.28 -5.55
CA ARG A 2 -23.10 0.14 -5.90
C ARG A 2 -22.23 0.35 -7.14
N PHE A 3 -22.68 1.16 -8.10
CA PHE A 3 -21.86 1.49 -9.27
C PHE A 3 -20.70 2.41 -8.85
N ALA A 4 -19.49 2.09 -9.29
CA ALA A 4 -18.27 2.85 -9.05
C ALA A 4 -17.84 3.55 -10.36
N PRO A 5 -18.15 4.85 -10.54
CA PRO A 5 -18.01 5.53 -11.82
C PRO A 5 -16.56 5.68 -12.27
N GLN A 6 -15.60 5.63 -11.35
CA GLN A 6 -14.18 5.75 -11.66
C GLN A 6 -13.51 4.41 -12.01
N GLY A 7 -14.25 3.29 -11.92
CA GLY A 7 -13.75 1.95 -12.18
C GLY A 7 -12.79 1.45 -11.09
N ASP A 8 -11.86 0.57 -11.48
CA ASP A 8 -10.85 0.02 -10.58
C ASP A 8 -9.65 0.97 -10.39
N LEU A 9 -9.05 0.91 -9.20
CA LEU A 9 -7.92 1.74 -8.79
C LEU A 9 -6.74 1.58 -9.75
N ARG A 10 -6.49 0.38 -10.29
CA ARG A 10 -5.35 0.16 -11.19
C ARG A 10 -5.48 0.99 -12.47
N ARG A 11 -6.64 0.90 -13.14
CA ARG A 11 -6.93 1.69 -14.35
C ARG A 11 -7.04 3.17 -14.06
N TYR A 12 -7.56 3.53 -12.90
CA TYR A 12 -7.65 4.93 -12.49
C TYR A 12 -6.28 5.57 -12.31
N LEU A 13 -5.35 4.89 -11.62
CA LEU A 13 -3.97 5.35 -11.46
C LEU A 13 -3.29 5.53 -12.82
N LEU A 14 -3.47 4.59 -13.75
CA LEU A 14 -2.87 4.71 -15.09
C LEU A 14 -3.27 5.99 -15.84
N ARG A 15 -4.49 6.50 -15.59
CA ARG A 15 -5.04 7.65 -16.31
C ARG A 15 -4.89 8.97 -15.56
N ASN A 16 -4.90 8.92 -14.23
CA ASN A 16 -5.10 10.10 -13.39
C ASN A 16 -3.99 10.31 -12.35
N PHE A 17 -2.93 9.50 -12.34
CA PHE A 17 -1.90 9.58 -11.30
C PHE A 17 -1.27 10.97 -11.14
N ASP A 18 -0.96 11.65 -12.25
CA ASP A 18 -0.37 13.00 -12.25
C ASP A 18 -1.31 14.05 -11.63
N ASN A 19 -2.62 13.79 -11.62
CA ASN A 19 -3.63 14.67 -11.04
C ASN A 19 -3.99 14.30 -9.58
N LEU A 20 -3.55 13.13 -9.10
CA LEU A 20 -3.83 12.69 -7.74
C LEU A 20 -2.92 13.38 -6.75
N SER A 21 -3.50 14.33 -6.02
CA SER A 21 -2.82 14.98 -4.93
C SER A 21 -2.56 13.99 -3.77
N LEU A 22 -1.54 14.25 -2.94
CA LEU A 22 -1.29 13.46 -1.72
C LEU A 22 -2.54 13.30 -0.80
N PRO A 23 -3.43 14.30 -0.60
CA PRO A 23 -4.62 14.11 0.22
C PRO A 23 -5.59 13.11 -0.40
N ASN A 24 -5.76 13.14 -1.73
CA ASN A 24 -6.58 12.13 -2.42
C ASN A 24 -6.00 10.73 -2.21
N LYS A 25 -4.68 10.57 -2.36
CA LYS A 25 -3.99 9.29 -2.11
C LYS A 25 -4.19 8.80 -0.66
N LEU A 26 -4.05 9.68 0.33
CA LEU A 26 -4.28 9.32 1.74
C LEU A 26 -5.75 9.01 2.04
N GLY A 27 -6.71 9.72 1.44
CA GLY A 27 -8.14 9.42 1.55
C GLY A 27 -8.50 8.06 0.96
N ILE A 28 -7.98 7.75 -0.23
CA ILE A 28 -8.09 6.42 -0.85
C ILE A 28 -7.48 5.35 0.07
N ALA A 29 -6.27 5.58 0.59
CA ALA A 29 -5.62 4.64 1.50
C ALA A 29 -6.45 4.41 2.78
N GLN A 30 -7.00 5.48 3.37
CA GLN A 30 -7.83 5.40 4.57
C GLN A 30 -9.09 4.57 4.31
N THR A 31 -9.77 4.81 3.19
CA THR A 31 -11.00 4.07 2.84
C THR A 31 -10.73 2.60 2.54
N ILE A 32 -9.64 2.27 1.84
CA ILE A 32 -9.20 0.88 1.65
C ILE A 32 -8.94 0.20 3.01
N CYS A 33 -8.19 0.86 3.90
CA CYS A 33 -7.86 0.29 5.21
C CYS A 33 -9.11 0.09 6.07
N ALA A 34 -10.05 1.04 6.04
CA ALA A 34 -11.32 0.93 6.77
C ALA A 34 -12.22 -0.18 6.22
N GLU A 35 -12.26 -0.38 4.90
CA GLU A 35 -13.00 -1.49 4.30
C GLU A 35 -12.38 -2.85 4.65
N LEU A 36 -11.04 -2.96 4.65
CA LEU A 36 -10.36 -4.18 5.05
C LEU A 36 -10.54 -4.47 6.55
N GLU A 37 -10.54 -3.44 7.39
CA GLU A 37 -10.81 -3.56 8.83
C GLU A 37 -12.19 -4.16 9.09
N LYS A 38 -13.22 -3.78 8.32
CA LYS A 38 -14.56 -4.39 8.41
C LYS A 38 -14.58 -5.88 8.05
N ILE A 39 -13.71 -6.31 7.13
CA ILE A 39 -13.57 -7.72 6.76
C ILE A 39 -12.86 -8.46 7.90
N HIS A 40 -11.71 -7.94 8.33
CA HIS A 40 -10.87 -8.60 9.33
C HIS A 40 -11.50 -8.66 10.71
N SER A 41 -12.22 -7.60 11.13
CA SER A 41 -12.93 -7.56 12.42
C SER A 41 -14.04 -8.60 12.54
N LYS A 42 -14.54 -9.12 11.41
CA LYS A 42 -15.49 -10.24 11.38
C LYS A 42 -14.81 -11.61 11.42
N GLY A 43 -13.48 -11.67 11.47
CA GLY A 43 -12.72 -12.92 11.40
C GLY A 43 -12.61 -13.48 9.98
N TRP A 44 -12.74 -12.63 8.95
CA TRP A 44 -12.63 -13.01 7.54
C TRP A 44 -11.31 -12.55 6.93
N VAL A 45 -10.95 -13.22 5.83
CA VAL A 45 -9.82 -12.92 4.95
C VAL A 45 -10.38 -12.55 3.58
N HIS A 46 -9.83 -11.52 2.94
CA HIS A 46 -10.18 -11.15 1.57
C HIS A 46 -9.61 -12.14 0.56
N GLY A 47 -8.31 -12.39 0.62
CA GLY A 47 -7.61 -13.47 -0.09
C GLY A 47 -7.16 -13.14 -1.52
N ASP A 48 -7.65 -12.05 -2.12
CA ASP A 48 -7.19 -11.57 -3.44
C ASP A 48 -7.15 -10.05 -3.51
N LEU A 49 -6.52 -9.39 -2.53
CA LEU A 49 -6.47 -7.93 -2.46
C LEU A 49 -5.43 -7.36 -3.44
N HIS A 50 -5.86 -6.55 -4.40
CA HIS A 50 -4.97 -5.81 -5.30
C HIS A 50 -5.71 -4.59 -5.90
N CYS A 51 -5.01 -3.65 -6.54
CA CYS A 51 -5.62 -2.44 -7.12
C CYS A 51 -6.70 -2.71 -8.18
N GLY A 52 -6.77 -3.93 -8.74
CA GLY A 52 -7.84 -4.32 -9.67
C GLY A 52 -9.16 -4.66 -8.96
N ASN A 53 -9.08 -5.07 -7.69
CA ASN A 53 -10.21 -5.41 -6.82
C ASN A 53 -10.59 -4.25 -5.89
N ILE A 54 -10.07 -3.05 -6.13
CA ILE A 54 -10.43 -1.82 -5.41
C ILE A 54 -11.18 -0.92 -6.37
N LEU A 55 -12.44 -0.63 -6.07
CA LEU A 55 -13.30 0.23 -6.90
C LEU A 55 -13.36 1.64 -6.33
N LEU A 56 -13.28 2.64 -7.19
CA LEU A 56 -13.33 4.04 -6.81
C LEU A 56 -14.70 4.64 -7.08
N LEU A 57 -15.32 5.18 -6.02
CA LEU A 57 -16.53 5.98 -6.13
C LEU A 57 -16.20 7.41 -6.58
N ASN A 58 -15.12 7.97 -6.03
CA ASN A 58 -14.56 9.27 -6.37
C ASN A 58 -13.07 9.29 -5.97
N GLU A 59 -12.43 10.45 -6.03
CA GLU A 59 -10.98 10.63 -5.80
C GLU A 59 -10.53 10.43 -4.33
N GLU A 60 -11.45 10.14 -3.42
CA GLU A 60 -11.16 9.92 -1.99
C GLU A 60 -11.80 8.64 -1.44
N ASN A 61 -12.79 8.08 -2.15
CA ASN A 61 -13.60 6.98 -1.64
C ASN A 61 -13.40 5.71 -2.47
N ALA A 62 -12.78 4.72 -1.84
CA ALA A 62 -12.53 3.41 -2.40
C ALA A 62 -13.33 2.32 -1.67
N PHE A 63 -13.68 1.26 -2.40
CA PHE A 63 -14.36 0.08 -1.89
C PHE A 63 -13.61 -1.17 -2.32
N ILE A 64 -13.47 -2.12 -1.39
CA ILE A 64 -12.96 -3.45 -1.72
C ILE A 64 -14.07 -4.24 -2.42
N SER A 65 -13.71 -4.95 -3.48
CA SER A 65 -14.59 -5.74 -4.33
C SER A 65 -13.99 -7.12 -4.61
N ASP A 66 -14.74 -7.94 -5.34
CA ASP A 66 -14.39 -9.33 -5.66
C ASP A 66 -14.11 -10.21 -4.42
N PHE A 67 -15.20 -10.55 -3.76
CA PHE A 67 -15.18 -11.41 -2.57
C PHE A 67 -15.13 -12.91 -2.93
N GLY A 68 -14.80 -13.27 -4.18
CA GLY A 68 -14.81 -14.67 -4.64
C GLY A 68 -13.83 -15.58 -3.89
N MET A 69 -12.77 -14.99 -3.33
CA MET A 69 -11.76 -15.70 -2.53
C MET A 69 -11.93 -15.52 -1.02
N CYS A 70 -12.94 -14.75 -0.60
CA CYS A 70 -13.18 -14.41 0.80
C CYS A 70 -13.62 -15.62 1.60
N ARG A 71 -13.07 -15.75 2.81
CA ARG A 71 -13.34 -16.89 3.68
C ARG A 71 -13.12 -16.56 5.16
N PRO A 72 -13.76 -17.30 6.08
CA PRO A 72 -13.40 -17.30 7.48
C PRO A 72 -11.92 -17.67 7.70
N THR A 73 -11.30 -17.10 8.74
CA THR A 73 -9.89 -17.34 9.09
C THR A 73 -9.56 -18.79 9.46
N ASP A 74 -10.56 -19.56 9.89
CA ASP A 74 -10.48 -20.98 10.25
C ASP A 74 -10.89 -21.94 9.11
N ALA A 75 -11.25 -21.40 7.95
CA ALA A 75 -11.66 -22.21 6.81
C ALA A 75 -10.50 -23.00 6.21
N LEU A 76 -10.75 -24.28 5.90
CA LEU A 76 -9.79 -25.11 5.16
C LEU A 76 -9.65 -24.59 3.72
N GLU A 77 -8.41 -24.42 3.27
CA GLU A 77 -8.07 -24.07 1.90
C GLU A 77 -7.46 -25.27 1.18
N SER A 78 -7.93 -25.57 -0.03
CA SER A 78 -7.30 -26.59 -0.86
C SER A 78 -5.93 -26.11 -1.34
N LYS A 79 -4.94 -27.00 -1.28
CA LYS A 79 -3.57 -26.74 -1.72
C LYS A 79 -3.34 -27.15 -3.17
N ASP A 80 -4.37 -27.10 -4.01
CA ASP A 80 -4.27 -27.58 -5.39
C ASP A 80 -3.86 -26.47 -6.36
N LYS A 81 -4.38 -25.25 -6.12
CA LYS A 81 -4.18 -24.10 -7.01
C LYS A 81 -3.83 -22.84 -6.23
N LEU A 82 -2.78 -22.17 -6.67
CA LEU A 82 -2.49 -20.79 -6.31
C LEU A 82 -3.22 -19.86 -7.29
N TYR A 83 -3.85 -18.82 -6.78
CA TYR A 83 -4.54 -17.80 -7.58
C TYR A 83 -4.14 -16.41 -7.10
N GLY A 84 -4.02 -15.45 -8.01
CA GLY A 84 -3.85 -14.03 -7.69
C GLY A 84 -2.88 -13.29 -8.60
N VAL A 85 -2.66 -12.01 -8.31
CA VAL A 85 -1.68 -11.15 -9.00
C VAL A 85 -0.32 -11.32 -8.33
N ILE A 86 0.69 -11.84 -9.05
CA ILE A 86 1.98 -12.30 -8.48
C ILE A 86 2.58 -11.36 -7.42
N PRO A 87 2.78 -10.04 -7.69
CA PRO A 87 3.33 -9.13 -6.68
C PRO A 87 2.55 -9.05 -5.37
N ASN A 88 1.23 -9.26 -5.42
CA ASN A 88 0.31 -9.13 -4.29
C ASN A 88 0.15 -10.43 -3.49
N ILE A 89 0.69 -11.56 -3.96
CA ILE A 89 0.61 -12.84 -3.25
C ILE A 89 1.70 -12.89 -2.18
N ALA A 90 1.31 -13.09 -0.93
CA ALA A 90 2.25 -13.21 0.17
C ALA A 90 3.13 -14.48 0.05
N PRO A 91 4.42 -14.41 0.45
CA PRO A 91 5.36 -15.52 0.25
C PRO A 91 4.93 -16.82 0.95
N GLU A 92 4.32 -16.76 2.12
CA GLU A 92 3.81 -17.95 2.81
C GLU A 92 2.69 -18.65 2.04
N ILE A 93 1.84 -17.88 1.33
CA ILE A 93 0.76 -18.42 0.50
C ILE A 93 1.36 -19.13 -0.72
N ILE A 94 2.41 -18.58 -1.32
CA ILE A 94 3.16 -19.25 -2.40
C ILE A 94 3.68 -20.62 -1.94
N HIS A 95 4.15 -20.72 -0.69
CA HIS A 95 4.58 -21.99 -0.07
C HIS A 95 3.41 -22.89 0.39
N GLY A 96 2.18 -22.62 -0.05
CA GLY A 96 1.02 -23.46 0.23
C GLY A 96 0.47 -23.33 1.66
N HIS A 97 0.76 -22.24 2.36
CA HIS A 97 0.01 -21.89 3.57
C HIS A 97 -1.36 -21.31 3.17
N PRO A 98 -2.41 -21.52 4.00
CA PRO A 98 -3.69 -20.90 3.76
C PRO A 98 -3.59 -19.37 3.75
N ARG A 99 -4.45 -18.74 2.96
CA ARG A 99 -4.72 -17.31 3.00
C ARG A 99 -5.09 -16.90 4.42
N SER A 100 -4.53 -15.78 4.85
CA SER A 100 -4.69 -15.26 6.20
C SER A 100 -4.86 -13.74 6.16
N GLN A 101 -5.31 -13.16 7.28
CA GLN A 101 -5.35 -11.71 7.43
C GLN A 101 -3.96 -11.09 7.26
N ALA A 102 -2.91 -11.75 7.77
CA ALA A 102 -1.53 -11.32 7.55
C ALA A 102 -1.14 -11.35 6.05
N GLY A 103 -1.69 -12.30 5.28
CA GLY A 103 -1.58 -12.32 3.83
C GLY A 103 -2.23 -11.10 3.17
N ASP A 104 -3.45 -10.74 3.59
CA ASP A 104 -4.10 -9.50 3.12
C ASP A 104 -3.28 -8.25 3.47
N ILE A 105 -2.61 -8.21 4.64
CA ILE A 105 -1.74 -7.08 5.03
C ILE A 105 -0.53 -6.96 4.10
N TYR A 106 0.06 -8.08 3.68
CA TYR A 106 1.11 -8.06 2.65
C TYR A 106 0.57 -7.45 1.36
N SER A 107 -0.58 -7.94 0.89
CA SER A 107 -1.22 -7.44 -0.33
C SER A 107 -1.59 -5.95 -0.22
N LEU A 108 -2.05 -5.51 0.95
CA LEU A 108 -2.32 -4.10 1.25
C LEU A 108 -1.05 -3.26 1.16
N GLY A 109 0.09 -3.73 1.67
CA GLY A 109 1.38 -3.05 1.52
C GLY A 109 1.73 -2.80 0.05
N ILE A 110 1.50 -3.79 -0.81
CA ILE A 110 1.69 -3.65 -2.27
C ILE A 110 0.72 -2.62 -2.86
N VAL A 111 -0.57 -2.67 -2.51
CA VAL A 111 -1.57 -1.68 -2.95
C VAL A 111 -1.20 -0.26 -2.54
N LEU A 112 -0.79 -0.06 -1.28
CA LEU A 112 -0.39 1.24 -0.74
C LEU A 112 0.86 1.77 -1.46
N TRP A 113 1.82 0.89 -1.74
CA TRP A 113 2.99 1.23 -2.55
C TRP A 113 2.59 1.65 -3.97
N GLU A 114 1.73 0.88 -4.66
CA GLU A 114 1.27 1.20 -6.00
C GLU A 114 0.44 2.50 -6.06
N LEU A 115 -0.30 2.82 -5.00
CA LEU A 115 -1.05 4.07 -4.88
C LEU A 115 -0.14 5.30 -4.80
N VAL A 116 0.96 5.17 -4.08
CA VAL A 116 1.94 6.27 -3.89
C VAL A 116 2.89 6.38 -5.07
N CYS A 117 3.38 5.25 -5.56
CA CYS A 117 4.31 5.14 -6.67
C CYS A 117 3.64 5.07 -8.05
N GLY A 118 2.32 4.95 -8.18
CA GLY A 118 1.59 5.06 -9.45
C GLY A 118 1.82 3.96 -10.47
N VAL A 119 2.80 3.10 -10.23
CA VAL A 119 3.20 2.01 -11.11
C VAL A 119 2.79 0.66 -10.57
N ILE A 120 2.93 -0.36 -11.42
CA ILE A 120 2.78 -1.76 -11.02
C ILE A 120 4.04 -2.19 -10.27
N ALA A 121 3.88 -2.93 -9.17
CA ALA A 121 5.01 -3.51 -8.45
C ALA A 121 5.82 -4.43 -9.38
N PHE A 122 7.15 -4.25 -9.39
CA PHE A 122 8.06 -4.99 -10.29
C PHE A 122 7.74 -4.82 -11.78
N ALA A 123 7.26 -3.65 -12.20
CA ALA A 123 6.96 -3.36 -13.61
C ALA A 123 8.15 -3.47 -14.55
N ASP A 124 9.39 -3.49 -14.04
CA ASP A 124 10.62 -3.53 -14.84
C ASP A 124 11.06 -4.94 -15.25
N ARG A 125 10.24 -5.97 -14.99
CA ARG A 125 10.52 -7.38 -15.31
C ARG A 125 9.25 -8.18 -15.58
N SER A 126 9.41 -9.39 -16.11
CA SER A 126 8.32 -10.34 -16.28
C SER A 126 7.68 -10.73 -14.94
N HIS A 127 6.36 -10.83 -14.94
CA HIS A 127 5.61 -11.40 -13.82
C HIS A 127 5.46 -12.89 -14.04
N ASP A 128 6.54 -13.64 -13.79
CA ASP A 128 6.64 -15.08 -14.03
C ASP A 128 7.13 -15.82 -12.77
N VAL A 129 7.50 -17.10 -12.93
CA VAL A 129 8.01 -17.91 -11.82
C VAL A 129 9.33 -17.39 -11.26
N HIS A 130 10.17 -16.71 -12.05
CA HIS A 130 11.41 -16.14 -11.54
C HIS A 130 11.13 -14.99 -10.57
N LEU A 131 10.13 -14.15 -10.85
CA LEU A 131 9.66 -13.15 -9.89
C LEU A 131 9.10 -13.80 -8.62
N ILE A 132 8.33 -14.89 -8.74
CA ILE A 132 7.81 -15.63 -7.59
C ILE A 132 8.97 -16.11 -6.68
N VAL A 133 9.99 -16.73 -7.28
CA VAL A 133 11.19 -17.18 -6.54
C VAL A 133 11.91 -16.01 -5.88
N ASP A 134 12.08 -14.89 -6.58
CA ASP A 134 12.70 -13.69 -6.02
C ASP A 134 11.93 -13.16 -4.81
N ILE A 135 10.59 -13.11 -4.87
CA ILE A 135 9.74 -12.67 -3.76
C ILE A 135 9.90 -13.59 -2.55
N CYS A 136 9.94 -14.91 -2.77
CA CYS A 136 10.20 -15.91 -1.74
C CYS A 136 11.61 -15.78 -1.12
N ASP A 137 12.60 -15.38 -1.92
CA ASP A 137 13.97 -15.08 -1.49
C ASP A 137 14.09 -13.73 -0.76
N GLY A 138 13.04 -12.91 -0.75
CA GLY A 138 12.98 -11.65 0.01
C GLY A 138 12.97 -10.39 -0.84
N LEU A 139 12.85 -10.49 -2.17
CA LEU A 139 12.65 -9.33 -3.03
C LEU A 139 11.39 -8.56 -2.61
N ARG A 140 11.51 -7.24 -2.50
CA ARG A 140 10.40 -6.32 -2.20
C ARG A 140 10.40 -5.14 -3.18
N PRO A 141 9.27 -4.42 -3.34
CA PRO A 141 9.25 -3.20 -4.13
C PRO A 141 10.29 -2.20 -3.62
N GLN A 142 10.81 -1.37 -4.51
CA GLN A 142 11.78 -0.35 -4.16
C GLN A 142 11.17 0.69 -3.21
N THR A 143 11.94 1.17 -2.24
CA THR A 143 11.53 2.27 -1.37
C THR A 143 11.01 3.46 -2.19
N CYS A 144 9.81 3.97 -1.89
CA CYS A 144 9.30 5.16 -2.57
C CYS A 144 10.09 6.38 -2.01
N HIS A 145 11.17 6.78 -2.68
CA HIS A 145 12.08 7.84 -2.21
C HIS A 145 11.38 9.17 -1.90
N PHE A 146 10.26 9.45 -2.56
CA PHE A 146 9.48 10.68 -2.37
C PHE A 146 8.41 10.56 -1.27
N ALA A 147 8.22 9.37 -0.69
CA ALA A 147 7.32 9.17 0.45
C ALA A 147 8.07 9.47 1.78
N PRO A 148 7.38 9.99 2.81
CA PRO A 148 7.98 10.16 4.13
C PRO A 148 8.58 8.84 4.67
N PRO A 149 9.70 8.87 5.43
CA PRO A 149 10.30 7.66 5.99
C PRO A 149 9.31 6.79 6.78
N VAL A 150 8.41 7.40 7.55
CA VAL A 150 7.35 6.72 8.30
C VAL A 150 6.37 5.93 7.40
N TYR A 151 6.17 6.37 6.16
CA TYR A 151 5.35 5.64 5.19
C TYR A 151 6.09 4.40 4.70
N ASN A 152 7.37 4.56 4.34
CA ASN A 152 8.20 3.43 3.90
C ASN A 152 8.37 2.37 5.01
N ASP A 153 8.54 2.79 6.27
CA ASP A 153 8.54 1.89 7.44
C ASP A 153 7.23 1.10 7.54
N LEU A 154 6.07 1.75 7.37
CA LEU A 154 4.78 1.07 7.37
C LEU A 154 4.70 0.02 6.26
N LEU A 155 5.14 0.35 5.04
CA LEU A 155 5.19 -0.62 3.93
C LEU A 155 6.10 -1.80 4.26
N GLU A 156 7.30 -1.54 4.79
CA GLU A 156 8.27 -2.55 5.24
C GLU A 156 7.71 -3.52 6.27
N ARG A 157 6.93 -3.00 7.22
CA ARG A 157 6.21 -3.84 8.18
C ARG A 157 5.07 -4.62 7.54
N CYS A 158 4.31 -4.03 6.61
CA CYS A 158 3.21 -4.72 5.93
C CYS A 158 3.68 -5.93 5.10
N TRP A 159 4.81 -5.83 4.40
CA TRP A 159 5.35 -6.93 3.59
C TRP A 159 6.50 -7.70 4.27
N ASN A 160 6.53 -7.71 5.60
CA ASN A 160 7.52 -8.49 6.35
C ASN A 160 7.48 -9.98 5.92
N ARG A 161 8.67 -10.60 5.83
CA ARG A 161 8.79 -12.02 5.48
C ARG A 161 8.02 -12.92 6.46
N ASP A 162 8.10 -12.59 7.75
CA ASP A 162 7.38 -13.31 8.79
C ASP A 162 5.96 -12.72 8.92
N PRO A 163 4.90 -13.48 8.59
CA PRO A 163 3.53 -12.99 8.68
C PRO A 163 3.12 -12.58 10.09
N SER A 164 3.75 -13.14 11.14
CA SER A 164 3.46 -12.76 12.54
C SER A 164 4.01 -11.39 12.93
N LYS A 165 4.99 -10.87 12.17
CA LYS A 165 5.58 -9.54 12.38
C LYS A 165 4.85 -8.43 11.62
N ARG A 166 3.88 -8.79 10.78
CA ARG A 166 3.07 -7.81 10.06
C ARG A 166 2.08 -7.14 11.03
N PRO A 167 1.83 -5.84 10.89
CA PRO A 167 0.85 -5.14 11.73
C PRO A 167 -0.55 -5.70 11.46
N CYS A 168 -1.45 -5.60 12.44
CA CYS A 168 -2.86 -5.84 12.15
C CYS A 168 -3.45 -4.65 11.37
N ILE A 169 -4.57 -4.85 10.67
CA ILE A 169 -5.19 -3.79 9.87
C ILE A 169 -5.53 -2.55 10.69
N LYS A 170 -5.87 -2.72 11.98
CA LYS A 170 -6.15 -1.62 12.88
C LYS A 170 -4.92 -0.71 13.09
N ASP A 171 -3.73 -1.29 13.20
CA ASP A 171 -2.49 -0.52 13.36
C ASP A 171 -2.14 0.24 12.08
N VAL A 172 -2.36 -0.38 10.92
CA VAL A 172 -2.18 0.25 9.61
C VAL A 172 -3.15 1.41 9.44
N LEU A 173 -4.44 1.19 9.71
CA LEU A 173 -5.48 2.21 9.65
C LEU A 173 -5.15 3.37 10.58
N ASN A 174 -4.83 3.11 11.85
CA ASN A 174 -4.46 4.16 12.80
C ASN A 174 -3.30 5.03 12.31
N SER A 175 -2.29 4.42 11.67
CA SER A 175 -1.15 5.15 11.10
C SER A 175 -1.60 6.09 9.98
N ILE A 176 -2.45 5.60 9.06
CA ILE A 176 -2.99 6.39 7.95
C ILE A 176 -3.90 7.52 8.46
N GLU A 177 -4.79 7.22 9.41
CA GLU A 177 -5.71 8.21 10.00
C GLU A 177 -4.96 9.32 10.74
N PHE A 178 -3.88 8.96 11.44
CA PHE A 178 -2.99 9.91 12.08
C PHE A 178 -2.38 10.87 11.05
N TRP A 179 -1.87 10.36 9.91
CA TRP A 179 -1.34 11.20 8.84
C TRP A 179 -2.42 12.07 8.20
N CYS A 180 -3.63 11.54 7.97
CA CYS A 180 -4.78 12.31 7.50
C CYS A 180 -5.16 13.43 8.49
N TYR A 181 -5.09 13.19 9.79
CA TYR A 181 -5.38 14.17 10.82
C TYR A 181 -4.35 15.30 10.85
N HIS A 182 -3.06 14.94 10.98
CA HIS A 182 -2.00 15.94 11.05
C HIS A 182 -1.94 16.80 9.81
N ARG A 183 -2.09 16.19 8.63
CA ARG A 183 -2.13 16.91 7.37
C ARG A 183 -3.27 17.92 7.30
N ARG A 184 -4.48 17.55 7.75
CA ARG A 184 -5.62 18.50 7.84
C ARG A 184 -5.32 19.66 8.78
N GLN A 185 -4.63 19.41 9.90
CA GLN A 185 -4.20 20.48 10.80
C GLN A 185 -3.17 21.39 10.14
N THR A 186 -2.19 20.85 9.42
CA THR A 186 -1.21 21.66 8.66
C THR A 186 -1.90 22.48 7.58
N ASP A 187 -2.86 21.92 6.85
CA ASP A 187 -3.64 22.63 5.83
C ASP A 187 -4.45 23.77 6.47
N VAL A 188 -5.08 23.56 7.64
CA VAL A 188 -5.78 24.61 8.39
C VAL A 188 -4.82 25.70 8.88
N VAL A 189 -3.64 25.35 9.38
CA VAL A 189 -2.63 26.32 9.83
C VAL A 189 -2.08 27.11 8.64
N ILE A 190 -1.78 26.47 7.51
CA ILE A 190 -1.34 27.13 6.29
C ILE A 190 -2.45 28.05 5.78
N ILE A 191 -3.70 27.59 5.71
CA ILE A 191 -4.85 28.42 5.31
C ILE A 191 -5.03 29.59 6.27
N ASN A 192 -4.96 29.39 7.59
CA ASN A 192 -5.10 30.47 8.57
C ASN A 192 -3.91 31.45 8.52
N ASN A 193 -2.70 30.98 8.23
CA ASN A 193 -1.54 31.84 8.05
C ASN A 193 -1.62 32.58 6.70
N ILE A 194 -2.11 31.96 5.63
CA ILE A 194 -2.36 32.61 4.33
C ILE A 194 -3.49 33.62 4.47
N ILE A 195 -4.62 33.29 5.09
CA ILE A 195 -5.76 34.20 5.30
C ILE A 195 -5.39 35.31 6.30
N GLY A 196 -4.67 34.97 7.37
CA GLY A 196 -4.18 35.90 8.39
C GLY A 196 -3.09 36.84 7.87
N SER A 197 -2.24 36.39 6.94
CA SER A 197 -1.28 37.24 6.23
C SER A 197 -1.91 38.00 5.04
N ASN A 198 -2.99 37.48 4.46
CA ASN A 198 -3.80 38.15 3.42
C ASN A 198 -4.76 39.22 3.99
N LEU A 199 -4.76 39.48 5.29
CA LEU A 199 -5.26 40.77 5.80
C LEU A 199 -4.35 41.95 5.35
N PHE A 200 -3.15 41.69 4.83
CA PHE A 200 -2.24 42.70 4.26
C PHE A 200 -1.54 42.27 2.96
N ARG A 201 -2.21 41.61 2.00
CA ARG A 201 -1.92 41.78 0.56
C ARG A 201 -2.92 41.03 -0.32
N SER A 202 -3.27 41.70 -1.40
CA SER A 202 -4.39 41.44 -2.30
C SER A 202 -4.34 40.14 -3.14
N ASN A 203 -5.56 39.68 -3.47
CA ASN A 203 -5.99 39.00 -4.70
C ASN A 203 -5.73 37.50 -4.90
N TYR A 204 -6.17 36.66 -3.97
CA TYR A 204 -6.71 35.34 -4.34
C TYR A 204 -8.24 35.42 -4.38
N LYS A 205 -8.80 35.34 -5.58
CA LYS A 205 -10.25 35.19 -5.81
C LYS A 205 -10.73 33.88 -5.17
N THR A 206 -11.38 34.04 -4.02
CA THR A 206 -12.58 33.31 -3.57
C THR A 206 -12.65 31.81 -3.84
N ILE A 207 -12.19 31.01 -2.87
CA ILE A 207 -12.88 29.77 -2.50
C ILE A 207 -13.45 30.01 -1.11
N SER A 208 -14.54 30.79 -1.07
CA SER A 208 -15.33 30.95 0.15
C SER A 208 -16.60 30.11 0.02
N ASN A 209 -16.92 29.46 1.15
CA ASN A 209 -18.22 28.90 1.51
C ASN A 209 -18.40 27.42 1.13
N ASN A 210 -17.82 26.52 1.93
CA ASN A 210 -18.46 25.28 2.43
C ASN A 210 -17.55 24.41 3.32
N ILE A 211 -16.54 24.98 3.99
CA ILE A 211 -15.80 24.23 5.02
C ILE A 211 -16.60 24.37 6.33
N ARG A 212 -17.30 23.30 6.74
CA ARG A 212 -17.79 23.17 8.12
C ARG A 212 -16.56 23.15 9.04
N LEU A 213 -16.38 24.23 9.78
CA LEU A 213 -15.45 24.30 10.90
C LEU A 213 -15.89 23.26 11.93
N TYR A 214 -15.02 22.29 12.24
CA TYR A 214 -15.26 21.35 13.32
C TYR A 214 -15.09 22.07 14.67
N ASP A 215 -16.08 21.94 15.54
CA ASP A 215 -16.06 22.48 16.90
C ASP A 215 -15.16 21.59 17.78
N LYS A 216 -14.38 22.22 18.66
CA LYS A 216 -13.46 21.56 19.62
C LYS A 216 -14.21 20.69 20.65
N ASN A 217 -15.53 20.64 20.60
CA ASN A 217 -16.39 19.84 21.47
C ASN A 217 -16.83 18.49 20.87
N ASP A 218 -16.46 18.17 19.61
CA ASP A 218 -16.74 16.83 19.07
C ASP A 218 -15.82 15.80 19.72
N ARG A 219 -16.45 14.89 20.47
CA ARG A 219 -15.85 13.99 21.47
C ARG A 219 -14.78 13.07 20.88
N PHE A 220 -13.53 13.51 20.93
CA PHE A 220 -12.34 12.65 20.85
C PHE A 220 -11.40 12.86 22.05
N GLU A 221 -11.91 13.36 23.18
CA GLU A 221 -11.18 13.30 24.43
C GLU A 221 -11.28 11.91 25.08
N LYS A 222 -10.09 11.35 25.32
CA LYS A 222 -9.78 10.40 26.40
C LYS A 222 -10.37 9.00 26.25
N ASN A 223 -9.87 8.23 25.29
CA ASN A 223 -9.65 6.79 25.51
C ASN A 223 -8.53 6.24 24.62
N GLY A 224 -7.33 6.08 25.20
CA GLY A 224 -6.45 4.96 24.85
C GLY A 224 -5.21 5.20 23.97
N PHE A 225 -4.92 6.41 23.49
CA PHE A 225 -3.74 6.62 22.62
C PHE A 225 -2.38 6.46 23.32
N HIS A 226 -2.30 6.49 24.66
CA HIS A 226 -1.02 6.39 25.39
C HIS A 226 -0.48 4.97 25.61
N LYS A 227 -1.05 3.92 25.02
CA LYS A 227 -0.59 2.53 25.27
C LYS A 227 0.28 1.90 24.18
N CYS A 228 0.45 2.52 23.02
CA CYS A 228 1.44 2.05 22.04
C CYS A 228 2.67 2.96 22.15
N GLY A 229 3.76 2.43 22.72
CA GLY A 229 5.00 3.16 23.01
C GLY A 229 5.82 3.57 21.78
N CYS A 230 5.17 4.05 20.72
CA CYS A 230 5.78 4.53 19.47
C CYS A 230 5.61 6.05 19.26
N PHE A 231 5.23 6.78 20.32
CA PHE A 231 5.14 8.24 20.28
C PHE A 231 6.53 8.88 20.35
N ASP A 232 6.98 9.43 19.23
CA ASP A 232 8.15 10.31 19.15
C ASP A 232 7.75 11.62 18.45
N GLU A 233 8.11 12.76 19.05
CA GLU A 233 7.88 14.12 18.53
C GLU A 233 8.54 14.34 17.16
N THR A 234 9.49 13.48 16.77
CA THR A 234 10.12 13.45 15.43
C THR A 234 9.12 13.23 14.28
N ILE A 235 8.04 12.46 14.47
CA ILE A 235 7.06 12.17 13.38
C ILE A 235 6.30 13.44 12.97
N THR A 236 5.90 14.25 13.95
CA THR A 236 5.26 15.56 13.73
C THR A 236 6.15 16.51 12.96
N ASN A 237 7.47 16.51 13.25
CA ASN A 237 8.44 17.36 12.56
C ASN A 237 8.73 16.91 11.10
N GLN A 238 8.63 15.61 10.80
CA GLN A 238 8.80 15.10 9.42
C GLN A 238 7.64 15.50 8.50
N LEU A 239 6.42 15.56 9.02
CA LEU A 239 5.23 15.97 8.26
C LEU A 239 5.05 17.50 8.22
N ALA A 240 5.54 18.23 9.23
CA ALA A 240 5.36 19.68 9.38
C ALA A 240 6.51 20.55 8.82
N ASN A 241 7.69 19.99 8.52
CA ASN A 241 8.79 20.80 8.01
C ASN A 241 8.56 21.26 6.57
N SER A 242 8.30 22.57 6.45
CA SER A 242 8.05 23.39 5.27
C SER A 242 9.22 23.52 4.28
N GLN A 243 10.31 22.74 4.43
CA GLN A 243 11.32 22.56 3.38
C GLN A 243 10.83 21.66 2.23
N ASN A 244 9.63 21.09 2.36
CA ASN A 244 9.00 20.19 1.39
C ASN A 244 8.34 20.87 0.17
N ALA A 245 8.37 22.20 0.01
CA ALA A 245 7.83 22.83 -1.20
C ALA A 245 8.63 22.42 -2.47
N GLY A 246 9.95 22.28 -2.36
CA GLY A 246 10.80 21.71 -3.42
C GLY A 246 10.65 20.19 -3.59
N TYR A 247 10.31 19.48 -2.50
CA TYR A 247 10.01 18.05 -2.51
C TYR A 247 8.68 17.76 -3.22
N ILE A 248 7.67 18.62 -3.07
CA ILE A 248 6.39 18.59 -3.81
C ILE A 248 6.61 18.84 -5.31
N TYR A 249 7.56 19.69 -5.70
CA TYR A 249 7.92 19.90 -7.10
C TYR A 249 8.65 18.70 -7.72
N THR A 250 9.40 17.95 -6.88
CA THR A 250 10.07 16.70 -7.28
C THR A 250 9.07 15.52 -7.34
N LEU A 251 8.06 15.52 -6.47
CA LEU A 251 6.91 14.61 -6.46
C LEU A 251 6.07 14.71 -7.75
N MET A 252 5.96 15.89 -8.36
CA MET A 252 5.20 16.11 -9.61
C MET A 252 5.94 15.71 -10.89
N ASN A 253 7.27 15.51 -10.83
CA ASN A 253 8.10 15.19 -12.00
C ASN A 253 8.71 13.79 -11.96
N TRP A 254 8.43 12.99 -10.93
CA TRP A 254 8.82 11.59 -10.93
C TRP A 254 7.90 10.83 -11.89
N LYS A 255 8.48 10.37 -13.00
CA LYS A 255 7.92 9.30 -13.82
C LYS A 255 8.77 8.06 -13.59
N PRO A 256 8.17 6.85 -13.61
CA PRO A 256 8.97 5.64 -13.77
C PRO A 256 9.77 5.77 -15.07
N ASN A 257 11.05 6.11 -14.96
CA ASN A 257 11.95 6.20 -16.11
C ASN A 257 12.29 4.81 -16.69
N LYS A 258 11.75 3.74 -16.12
CA LYS A 258 11.87 2.39 -16.67
C LYS A 258 10.62 2.04 -17.47
N PRO A 259 10.75 1.57 -18.72
CA PRO A 259 9.62 1.07 -19.48
C PRO A 259 8.99 -0.11 -18.73
N ILE A 260 7.65 -0.18 -18.76
CA ILE A 260 6.92 -1.35 -18.26
C ILE A 260 7.30 -2.53 -19.15
N HIS A 261 7.82 -3.59 -18.55
CA HIS A 261 8.12 -4.83 -19.25
C HIS A 261 6.83 -5.39 -19.87
N SER A 262 6.87 -5.82 -21.13
CA SER A 262 5.68 -6.31 -21.84
C SER A 262 5.00 -7.51 -21.15
N GLU A 263 5.75 -8.23 -20.33
CA GLU A 263 5.28 -9.40 -19.57
C GLU A 263 5.00 -9.09 -18.08
N ALA A 264 5.05 -7.82 -17.67
CA ALA A 264 4.57 -7.36 -16.35
C ALA A 264 3.03 -7.30 -16.32
N VAL A 265 2.38 -8.44 -16.57
CA VAL A 265 0.93 -8.48 -16.76
C VAL A 265 0.22 -8.38 -15.41
N TYR A 266 -0.54 -7.29 -15.24
CA TYR A 266 -1.40 -7.06 -14.10
C TYR A 266 -2.73 -7.83 -14.24
N SER A 267 -2.68 -9.15 -14.12
CA SER A 267 -3.85 -10.03 -14.20
C SER A 267 -3.71 -11.15 -13.19
N SER A 268 -4.81 -11.52 -12.53
CA SER A 268 -4.82 -12.70 -11.68
C SER A 268 -4.53 -13.95 -12.52
N ARG A 269 -3.61 -14.79 -12.05
CA ARG A 269 -3.21 -16.03 -12.71
C ARG A 269 -3.46 -17.21 -11.80
N THR A 270 -3.72 -18.36 -12.41
CA THR A 270 -3.86 -19.64 -11.69
C THR A 270 -2.63 -20.50 -11.93
N PHE A 271 -2.01 -21.00 -10.86
CA PHE A 271 -0.89 -21.94 -10.91
C PHE A 271 -1.29 -23.22 -10.19
N SER A 272 -0.83 -24.38 -10.67
CA SER A 272 -0.89 -25.61 -9.89
C SER A 272 0.19 -25.56 -8.82
N TYR A 273 -0.18 -25.74 -7.54
CA TYR A 273 0.80 -25.70 -6.45
C TYR A 273 1.90 -26.74 -6.63
N LYS A 274 1.56 -27.96 -7.06
CA LYS A 274 2.54 -29.03 -7.28
C LYS A 274 3.59 -28.61 -8.31
N SER A 275 3.13 -28.19 -9.49
CA SER A 275 4.04 -27.76 -10.56
C SER A 275 4.86 -26.53 -10.18
N LEU A 276 4.24 -25.58 -9.48
CA LEU A 276 4.90 -24.35 -9.05
C LEU A 276 5.97 -24.63 -7.98
N GLN A 277 5.67 -25.48 -7.00
CA GLN A 277 6.61 -25.81 -5.94
C GLN A 277 7.81 -26.59 -6.49
N ASP A 278 7.59 -27.55 -7.40
CA ASP A 278 8.67 -28.27 -8.08
C ASP A 278 9.61 -27.27 -8.79
N GLU A 279 9.05 -26.29 -9.50
CA GLU A 279 9.83 -25.27 -10.22
C GLU A 279 10.59 -24.32 -9.27
N ILE A 280 9.94 -23.88 -8.19
CA ILE A 280 10.57 -23.07 -7.13
C ILE A 280 11.74 -23.84 -6.51
N ASP A 281 11.54 -25.10 -6.13
CA ASP A 281 12.55 -25.92 -5.46
C ASP A 281 13.76 -26.18 -6.37
N ILE A 282 13.52 -26.42 -7.67
CA ILE A 282 14.57 -26.54 -8.68
C ILE A 282 15.38 -25.23 -8.77
N LEU A 283 14.71 -24.09 -8.93
CA LEU A 283 15.37 -22.79 -9.10
C LEU A 283 16.16 -22.36 -7.85
N LEU A 284 15.60 -22.57 -6.66
CA LEU A 284 16.28 -22.30 -5.39
C LEU A 284 17.50 -23.22 -5.18
N SER A 285 17.39 -24.50 -5.55
CA SER A 285 18.49 -25.45 -5.47
C SER A 285 19.64 -25.11 -6.43
N TRP A 286 19.29 -24.67 -7.65
CA TRP A 286 20.25 -24.19 -8.65
C TRP A 286 21.00 -22.94 -8.15
N ARG A 287 20.29 -21.96 -7.57
CA ARG A 287 20.91 -20.75 -6.97
C ARG A 287 21.90 -21.09 -5.87
N LYS A 288 21.53 -21.97 -4.93
CA LYS A 288 22.41 -22.41 -3.84
C LYS A 288 23.67 -23.10 -4.35
N SER A 289 23.54 -23.89 -5.41
CA SER A 289 24.68 -24.60 -6.04
C SER A 289 25.65 -23.63 -6.72
N ASN A 290 25.12 -22.61 -7.41
CA ASN A 290 25.95 -21.61 -8.09
C ASN A 290 26.61 -20.59 -7.14
N GLN A 291 25.98 -20.29 -5.99
CA GLN A 291 26.65 -19.48 -4.97
C GLN A 291 27.84 -20.21 -4.34
N LYS A 292 27.75 -21.54 -4.16
CA LYS A 292 28.86 -22.36 -3.66
C LYS A 292 30.00 -22.49 -4.68
N SER A 293 29.70 -22.61 -5.98
CA SER A 293 30.73 -22.66 -7.03
C SER A 293 31.47 -21.33 -7.20
N ASN A 294 30.78 -20.20 -7.05
CA ASN A 294 31.40 -18.87 -7.07
C ASN A 294 32.22 -18.56 -5.80
N GLN A 295 31.84 -19.06 -4.63
CA GLN A 295 32.66 -18.92 -3.42
C GLN A 295 33.93 -19.78 -3.44
N SER A 296 33.89 -20.95 -4.08
CA SER A 296 35.04 -21.86 -4.20
C SER A 296 36.05 -21.47 -5.29
N SER A 297 35.68 -20.55 -6.19
CA SER A 297 36.57 -19.97 -7.20
C SER A 297 37.24 -18.66 -6.77
N ILE A 298 36.86 -18.09 -5.63
CA ILE A 298 37.50 -16.89 -5.03
C ILE A 298 38.57 -17.29 -3.99
N VAL A 299 38.67 -18.57 -3.62
CA VAL A 299 39.63 -19.11 -2.63
C VAL A 299 40.75 -19.94 -3.30
N LYS A 300 41.08 -19.66 -4.57
CA LYS A 300 42.22 -20.27 -5.28
C LYS A 300 43.14 -19.21 -5.85
#